data_AF-A0AA37GF77-F1
#
_entry.id   AF-A0AA37GF77-F1
#
_cell.length_a   1.000
_cell.length_b   1.000
_cell.length_c   1.000
_cell.angle_alpha   90.00
_cell.angle_beta   90.00
_cell.angle_gamma   90.00
#
_symmetry.space_group_name_H-M   'P 1'
#
loop_
_entity.id
_entity.type
_entity.pdbx_description
1 polymer ?
#
loop_
_entity_poly.entity_id
_entity_poly.type
_entity_poly.pdbx_seq_one_letter_code
_entity_poly.pdbx_strand_id
1 'polypeptide(L)'
;MLADQGVSFLLRRPSSPGMRRQPLRFKFSWSPRGALLSQFNSASYLQDGKVVEISNQDLMAQAQPYHVADGIPEPELGPVSGVLQHPEAETVVRGSLRYEGNPSFVAALIKLGWLDTQPRAWLEKESGGLTLREVLGRIISAHGVDEESDYASYSLTDRRSLVARIDELCSFSDNVERERIISGLRWIGLFSEKPATLRGNPLDTLCAELERLLSFQPGERDLVMLQHKFVIQWEDGRKETRTSTLELLGDLDGYSAMAKSVGVTCGIATQLLLDGEPALNRPGVLAPYTTGICNPIRNKLEEEGIKLVEKSL
;
A
#
# COMPACT_ATOMS: atom_id res chain seq x y z
N MET A 1 -21.51 6.61 -21.21
CA MET A 1 -21.04 5.69 -20.17
C MET A 1 -19.54 5.86 -20.03
N LEU A 2 -19.11 6.62 -19.03
CA LEU A 2 -17.70 6.84 -18.70
C LEU A 2 -17.36 5.86 -17.57
N ALA A 3 -16.61 4.80 -17.81
CA ALA A 3 -16.00 4.07 -16.70
C ALA A 3 -14.71 4.79 -16.34
N ASP A 4 -14.73 5.58 -15.27
CA ASP A 4 -13.51 6.17 -14.71
C ASP A 4 -12.87 5.13 -13.78
N GLN A 5 -11.96 4.33 -14.33
CA GLN A 5 -10.98 3.64 -13.50
C GLN A 5 -9.85 4.65 -13.21
N GLY A 6 -10.08 5.50 -12.22
CA GLY A 6 -9.08 6.42 -11.68
C GLY A 6 -8.04 5.65 -10.88
N VAL A 7 -7.13 4.95 -11.56
CA VAL A 7 -6.19 4.03 -10.90
C VAL A 7 -4.87 4.72 -10.52
N SER A 8 -4.91 5.46 -9.42
CA SER A 8 -3.71 6.11 -8.88
C SER A 8 -2.79 5.15 -8.17
N PHE A 9 -1.60 4.96 -8.72
CA PHE A 9 -0.75 3.85 -8.32
C PHE A 9 0.66 4.28 -7.91
N LEU A 10 1.37 3.34 -7.29
CA LEU A 10 2.78 3.46 -6.97
C LEU A 10 3.46 2.10 -7.10
N LEU A 11 3.89 1.74 -8.31
CA LEU A 11 4.70 0.57 -8.55
C LEU A 11 6.18 0.93 -8.42
N ARG A 12 7.02 0.13 -7.73
CA ARG A 12 8.44 0.43 -7.40
C ARG A 12 9.44 -0.50 -8.13
N ARG A 13 9.97 -0.13 -9.31
CA ARG A 13 10.72 -1.00 -10.24
C ARG A 13 11.89 -1.73 -9.57
N PRO A 14 12.01 -3.05 -9.75
CA PRO A 14 13.11 -3.82 -9.22
C PRO A 14 14.37 -3.57 -10.05
N SER A 15 15.28 -2.73 -9.57
CA SER A 15 16.64 -2.67 -10.12
C SER A 15 17.65 -3.48 -9.29
N SER A 16 17.27 -3.98 -8.11
CA SER A 16 18.16 -4.79 -7.27
C SER A 16 17.82 -6.29 -7.36
N PRO A 17 18.80 -7.16 -7.69
CA PRO A 17 18.63 -8.62 -7.76
C PRO A 17 18.08 -9.24 -6.46
N GLY A 18 18.22 -8.56 -5.32
CA GLY A 18 17.73 -9.01 -4.02
C GLY A 18 16.23 -8.82 -3.79
N MET A 19 15.56 -7.90 -4.49
CA MET A 19 14.17 -7.52 -4.19
C MET A 19 13.15 -8.62 -4.52
N ARG A 20 13.41 -9.46 -5.54
CA ARG A 20 12.56 -10.63 -5.85
C ARG A 20 12.52 -11.66 -4.72
N ARG A 21 13.53 -11.67 -3.85
CA ARG A 21 13.65 -12.58 -2.71
C ARG A 21 13.03 -12.00 -1.44
N GLN A 22 12.57 -10.75 -1.47
CA GLN A 22 11.93 -10.11 -0.32
C GLN A 22 10.44 -10.48 -0.25
N PRO A 23 9.90 -10.86 0.91
CA PRO A 23 8.53 -11.37 1.02
C PRO A 23 7.46 -10.39 0.57
N LEU A 24 7.62 -9.13 0.97
CA LEU A 24 6.69 -8.06 0.59
C LEU A 24 6.96 -7.51 -0.82
N ARG A 25 8.07 -7.87 -1.47
CA ARG A 25 8.53 -7.27 -2.74
C ARG A 25 8.38 -5.74 -2.75
N PHE A 26 8.63 -5.11 -1.60
CA PHE A 26 8.36 -3.70 -1.32
C PHE A 26 9.45 -3.13 -0.42
N LYS A 27 9.82 -1.87 -0.66
CA LYS A 27 10.74 -1.11 0.18
C LYS A 27 10.11 0.22 0.57
N PHE A 28 10.38 0.65 1.79
CA PHE A 28 9.84 1.88 2.34
C PHE A 28 10.68 3.08 1.92
N SER A 29 10.03 4.08 1.32
CA SER A 29 10.62 5.42 1.12
C SER A 29 9.95 6.49 1.99
N TRP A 30 9.08 6.03 2.90
CA TRP A 30 8.31 6.80 3.87
C TRP A 30 7.89 5.85 5.00
N SER A 31 7.17 6.34 6.01
CA SER A 31 6.82 5.57 7.22
C SER A 31 6.19 4.19 6.92
N PRO A 32 6.78 3.06 7.40
CA PRO A 32 6.21 1.73 7.23
C PRO A 32 4.83 1.56 7.86
N ARG A 33 4.61 2.24 8.98
CA ARG A 33 3.33 2.27 9.68
C ARG A 33 2.21 2.73 8.76
N GLY A 34 2.39 3.88 8.11
CA GLY A 34 1.39 4.40 7.20
C GLY A 34 1.20 3.52 5.96
N ALA A 35 2.28 2.91 5.45
CA ALA A 35 2.22 2.02 4.30
C ALA A 35 1.39 0.75 4.61
N LEU A 36 1.57 0.16 5.78
CA LEU A 36 0.78 -0.99 6.23
C LEU A 36 -0.67 -0.59 6.55
N LEU A 37 -0.90 0.52 7.27
CA LEU A 37 -2.27 0.97 7.57
C LEU A 37 -3.07 1.33 6.33
N SER A 38 -2.44 1.87 5.29
CA SER A 38 -3.13 2.13 4.02
C SER A 38 -3.72 0.88 3.38
N GLN A 39 -3.17 -0.30 3.70
CA GLN A 39 -3.61 -1.61 3.23
C GLN A 39 -4.61 -2.28 4.18
N PHE A 40 -4.92 -1.64 5.32
CA PHE A 40 -5.89 -2.09 6.32
C PHE A 40 -7.09 -1.14 6.44
N ASN A 41 -7.30 -0.29 5.43
CA ASN A 41 -8.53 0.48 5.31
C ASN A 41 -9.63 -0.39 4.71
N SER A 42 -10.89 -0.06 4.98
CA SER A 42 -12.01 -0.57 4.18
C SER A 42 -12.04 0.16 2.83
N ALA A 43 -12.60 -0.49 1.81
CA ALA A 43 -12.81 0.09 0.49
C ALA A 43 -14.30 0.17 0.15
N SER A 44 -14.67 1.22 -0.58
CA SER A 44 -15.98 1.33 -1.24
C SER A 44 -15.77 1.90 -2.64
N TYR A 45 -16.39 1.28 -3.63
CA TYR A 45 -16.28 1.66 -5.03
C TYR A 45 -17.57 1.35 -5.79
N LEU A 46 -17.73 1.92 -6.99
CA LEU A 46 -18.89 1.68 -7.84
C LEU A 46 -18.56 0.62 -8.90
N GLN A 47 -19.41 -0.38 -9.05
CA GLN A 47 -19.32 -1.39 -10.10
C GLN A 47 -20.70 -1.71 -10.64
N ASP A 48 -20.87 -1.63 -11.97
CA ASP A 48 -22.14 -1.89 -12.66
C ASP A 48 -23.34 -1.14 -12.04
N GLY A 49 -23.12 0.12 -11.65
CA GLY A 49 -24.10 1.01 -11.03
C GLY A 49 -24.39 0.72 -9.55
N LYS A 50 -23.68 -0.22 -8.92
CA LYS A 50 -23.87 -0.62 -7.52
C LYS A 50 -22.64 -0.29 -6.68
N VAL A 51 -22.88 0.17 -5.46
CA VAL A 51 -21.82 0.37 -4.48
C VAL A 51 -21.39 -0.99 -3.95
N VAL A 52 -20.10 -1.30 -4.09
CA VAL A 52 -19.45 -2.47 -3.51
C VAL A 52 -18.63 -2.01 -2.31
N GLU A 53 -18.88 -2.61 -1.14
CA GLU A 53 -18.13 -2.36 0.09
C GLU A 53 -17.29 -3.58 0.44
N ILE A 54 -16.03 -3.35 0.79
CA ILE A 54 -15.09 -4.39 1.21
C ILE A 54 -14.52 -4.00 2.58
N SER A 55 -14.61 -4.93 3.53
CA SER A 55 -14.04 -4.75 4.86
C SER A 55 -12.51 -4.69 4.80
N ASN A 56 -11.90 -4.05 5.81
CA ASN A 56 -10.44 -4.07 5.95
C ASN A 56 -9.84 -5.48 6.10
N GLN A 57 -10.62 -6.45 6.58
CA GLN A 57 -10.22 -7.84 6.75
C GLN A 57 -10.12 -8.61 5.44
N ASP A 58 -10.89 -8.18 4.44
CA ASP A 58 -11.03 -8.88 3.16
C ASP A 58 -10.37 -8.12 2.01
N LEU A 59 -9.99 -6.86 2.22
CA LEU A 59 -9.49 -5.98 1.16
C LEU A 59 -8.31 -6.57 0.37
N MET A 60 -7.33 -7.11 1.08
CA MET A 60 -6.14 -7.68 0.44
C MET A 60 -6.43 -8.98 -0.32
N ALA A 61 -7.49 -9.71 0.04
CA ALA A 61 -7.92 -10.90 -0.69
C ALA A 61 -8.66 -10.56 -2.00
N GLN A 62 -9.10 -9.31 -2.17
CA GLN A 62 -9.77 -8.83 -3.39
C GLN A 62 -8.78 -8.28 -4.43
N ALA A 63 -7.47 -8.35 -4.17
CA ALA A 63 -6.47 -7.86 -5.12
C ALA A 63 -6.46 -8.73 -6.40
N GLN A 64 -6.46 -8.09 -7.57
CA GLN A 64 -6.51 -8.77 -8.87
C GLN A 64 -5.34 -8.38 -9.77
N PRO A 65 -4.80 -9.28 -10.62
CA PRO A 65 -3.82 -8.91 -11.64
C PRO A 65 -4.31 -7.73 -12.50
N TYR A 66 -3.43 -6.78 -12.77
CA TYR A 66 -3.74 -5.57 -13.51
C TYR A 66 -2.64 -5.25 -14.52
N HIS A 67 -3.01 -5.16 -15.79
CA HIS A 67 -2.07 -4.76 -16.84
C HIS A 67 -2.00 -3.24 -16.97
N VAL A 68 -0.82 -2.67 -16.74
CA VAL A 68 -0.57 -1.21 -16.86
C VAL A 68 -0.05 -0.83 -18.24
N ALA A 69 1.05 -1.45 -18.67
CA ALA A 69 1.71 -1.20 -19.95
C ALA A 69 2.69 -2.32 -20.29
N ASP A 70 3.02 -2.47 -21.57
CA ASP A 70 4.00 -3.44 -22.05
C ASP A 70 5.37 -3.27 -21.37
N GLY A 71 5.98 -4.39 -20.98
CA GLY A 71 7.29 -4.42 -20.32
C GLY A 71 7.25 -4.13 -18.82
N ILE A 72 6.09 -3.81 -18.25
CA ILE A 72 5.89 -3.70 -16.81
C ILE A 72 5.36 -5.05 -16.26
N PRO A 73 6.00 -5.66 -15.25
CA PRO A 73 5.46 -6.87 -14.63
C PRO A 73 4.05 -6.62 -14.11
N GLU A 74 3.11 -7.54 -14.34
CA GLU A 74 1.70 -7.40 -13.96
C GLU A 74 1.54 -7.26 -12.44
N PRO A 75 1.23 -6.07 -11.92
CA PRO A 75 0.93 -5.89 -10.51
C PRO A 75 -0.46 -6.40 -10.14
N GLU A 76 -0.71 -6.48 -8.84
CA GLU A 76 -2.03 -6.71 -8.27
C GLU A 76 -2.65 -5.37 -7.84
N LEU A 77 -3.91 -5.16 -8.20
CA LEU A 77 -4.74 -4.01 -7.91
C LEU A 77 -5.66 -4.30 -6.72
N GLY A 78 -5.43 -3.62 -5.59
CA GLY A 78 -6.37 -3.60 -4.46
C GLY A 78 -7.23 -2.34 -4.47
N PRO A 79 -8.57 -2.41 -4.36
CA PRO A 79 -9.41 -1.21 -4.34
C PRO A 79 -9.15 -0.36 -3.09
N VAL A 80 -9.45 0.93 -3.14
CA VAL A 80 -9.42 1.83 -1.99
C VAL A 80 -10.65 2.72 -2.01
N SER A 81 -11.11 3.15 -0.84
CA SER A 81 -12.24 4.09 -0.73
C SER A 81 -11.91 5.41 -1.43
N GLY A 82 -12.87 5.91 -2.22
CA GLY A 82 -12.77 7.22 -2.87
C GLY A 82 -14.09 7.64 -3.48
N VAL A 83 -14.34 8.94 -3.50
CA VAL A 83 -15.50 9.53 -4.18
C VAL A 83 -14.99 10.21 -5.44
N LEU A 84 -15.39 9.71 -6.61
CA LEU A 84 -15.33 10.46 -7.86
C LEU A 84 -16.77 10.72 -8.29
N GLN A 85 -17.10 11.99 -8.52
CA GLN A 85 -18.45 12.43 -8.86
C GLN A 85 -18.64 12.38 -10.37
N HIS A 86 -18.86 11.18 -10.89
CA HIS A 86 -19.27 10.95 -12.27
C HIS A 86 -20.64 10.27 -12.26
N PRO A 87 -21.75 11.04 -12.20
CA PRO A 87 -23.10 10.46 -12.09
C PRO A 87 -23.46 9.54 -13.27
N GLU A 88 -22.82 9.72 -14.41
CA GLU A 88 -22.96 8.90 -15.63
C GLU A 88 -22.05 7.66 -15.67
N ALA A 89 -21.16 7.51 -14.68
CA ALA A 89 -20.26 6.38 -14.59
C ALA A 89 -20.96 5.19 -13.93
N GLU A 90 -20.90 4.02 -14.57
CA GLU A 90 -21.40 2.78 -13.98
C GLU A 90 -20.33 2.08 -13.14
N THR A 91 -19.06 2.34 -13.42
CA THR A 91 -17.94 1.76 -12.69
C THR A 91 -16.93 2.85 -12.39
N VAL A 92 -16.60 3.00 -11.11
CA VAL A 92 -15.64 3.96 -10.58
C VAL A 92 -14.79 3.25 -9.55
N VAL A 93 -13.52 3.03 -9.88
CA VAL A 93 -12.59 2.32 -9.01
C VAL A 93 -11.32 3.14 -8.87
N ARG A 94 -10.99 3.46 -7.63
CA ARG A 94 -9.65 3.90 -7.23
C ARG A 94 -8.98 2.74 -6.50
N GLY A 95 -7.70 2.50 -6.75
CA GLY A 95 -6.97 1.41 -6.12
C GLY A 95 -5.50 1.68 -5.92
N SER A 96 -4.79 0.71 -5.37
CA SER A 96 -3.33 0.71 -5.18
C SER A 96 -2.69 -0.48 -5.90
N LEU A 97 -1.61 -0.26 -6.67
CA LEU A 97 -0.81 -1.36 -7.22
C LEU A 97 0.19 -1.87 -6.21
N ARG A 98 0.36 -3.18 -6.21
CA ARG A 98 1.43 -3.87 -5.51
C ARG A 98 2.02 -4.94 -6.42
N TYR A 99 3.27 -5.33 -6.14
CA TYR A 99 3.80 -6.50 -6.81
C TYR A 99 3.08 -7.75 -6.36
N GLU A 100 2.92 -8.68 -7.29
CA GLU A 100 2.36 -10.01 -7.04
C GLU A 100 2.89 -10.62 -5.74
N GLY A 101 1.95 -11.04 -4.88
CA GLY A 101 2.22 -11.70 -3.62
C GLY A 101 2.27 -10.78 -2.40
N ASN A 102 2.45 -9.47 -2.60
CA ASN A 102 2.39 -8.51 -1.51
C ASN A 102 1.00 -8.48 -0.82
N PRO A 103 -0.14 -8.39 -1.55
CA PRO A 103 -1.47 -8.47 -0.95
C PRO A 103 -1.68 -9.72 -0.09
N SER A 104 -1.35 -10.90 -0.61
CA SER A 104 -1.48 -12.17 0.16
C SER A 104 -0.65 -12.16 1.47
N PHE A 105 0.54 -11.57 1.43
CA PHE A 105 1.41 -11.49 2.60
C PHE A 105 0.87 -10.51 3.64
N VAL A 106 0.34 -9.35 3.20
CA VAL A 106 -0.30 -8.38 4.08
C VAL A 106 -1.60 -8.92 4.65
N ALA A 107 -2.39 -9.68 3.87
CA ALA A 107 -3.58 -10.38 4.34
C ALA A 107 -3.23 -11.34 5.49
N ALA A 108 -2.15 -12.11 5.37
CA ALA A 108 -1.66 -12.96 6.46
C ALA A 108 -1.27 -12.13 7.70
N LEU A 109 -0.54 -11.02 7.54
CA LEU A 109 -0.21 -10.15 8.68
C LEU A 109 -1.47 -9.60 9.38
N ILE A 110 -2.51 -9.26 8.63
CA ILE A 110 -3.81 -8.83 9.17
C ILE A 110 -4.46 -9.95 9.98
N LYS A 111 -4.59 -11.16 9.40
CA LYS A 111 -5.20 -12.33 10.06
C LYS A 111 -4.40 -12.85 11.26
N LEU A 112 -3.11 -12.54 11.31
CA LEU A 112 -2.25 -12.83 12.45
C LEU A 112 -2.28 -11.74 13.52
N GLY A 113 -3.01 -10.63 13.34
CA GLY A 113 -3.15 -9.57 14.34
C GLY A 113 -1.99 -8.57 14.40
N TRP A 114 -1.08 -8.56 13.42
CA TRP A 114 0.08 -7.66 13.42
C TRP A 114 -0.25 -6.21 13.10
N LEU A 115 -1.41 -5.92 12.51
CA LEU A 115 -1.82 -4.55 12.18
C LEU A 115 -2.64 -3.87 13.30
N ASP A 116 -2.75 -4.53 14.45
CA ASP A 116 -3.35 -3.95 15.64
C ASP A 116 -2.51 -2.79 16.19
N THR A 117 -3.17 -1.65 16.43
CA THR A 117 -2.57 -0.43 16.97
C THR A 117 -2.89 -0.21 18.44
N GLN A 118 -3.68 -1.08 19.06
CA GLN A 118 -4.02 -0.97 20.48
C GLN A 118 -2.76 -1.19 21.33
N PRO A 119 -2.46 -0.31 22.28
CA PRO A 119 -1.34 -0.50 23.21
C PRO A 119 -1.49 -1.80 23.99
N ARG A 120 -0.37 -2.51 24.20
CA ARG A 120 -0.30 -3.71 25.03
C ARG A 120 0.84 -3.54 26.02
N ALA A 121 0.55 -3.62 27.32
CA ALA A 121 1.55 -3.39 28.38
C ALA A 121 2.82 -4.27 28.22
N TRP A 122 2.68 -5.50 27.73
CA TRP A 122 3.82 -6.42 27.52
C TRP A 122 4.66 -6.10 26.26
N LEU A 123 4.21 -5.16 25.42
CA LEU A 123 4.95 -4.58 24.29
C LEU A 123 5.55 -3.21 24.61
N GLU A 124 5.46 -2.74 25.85
CA GLU A 124 6.19 -1.56 26.28
C GLU A 124 7.70 -1.84 26.40
N LYS A 125 8.51 -0.79 26.23
CA LYS A 125 9.97 -0.91 26.19
C LYS A 125 10.55 -1.41 27.53
N GLU A 126 9.86 -1.10 28.61
CA GLU A 126 10.23 -1.39 30.00
C GLU A 126 9.91 -2.83 30.43
N SER A 127 9.19 -3.60 29.60
CA SER A 127 8.56 -4.88 29.97
C SER A 127 9.49 -6.11 30.01
N GLY A 128 10.81 -5.91 30.15
CA GLY A 128 11.75 -7.01 30.43
C GLY A 128 12.37 -7.70 29.22
N GLY A 129 12.13 -7.20 28.00
CA GLY A 129 12.75 -7.67 26.75
C GLY A 129 12.21 -9.03 26.29
N LEU A 130 11.51 -9.03 25.16
CA LEU A 130 11.00 -10.25 24.52
C LEU A 130 11.78 -10.54 23.24
N THR A 131 11.88 -11.80 22.88
CA THR A 131 12.32 -12.20 21.54
C THR A 131 11.19 -12.02 20.52
N LEU A 132 11.54 -11.88 19.24
CA LEU A 132 10.54 -11.80 18.17
C LEU A 132 9.64 -13.05 18.12
N ARG A 133 10.18 -14.23 18.46
CA ARG A 133 9.38 -15.45 18.53
C ARG A 133 8.35 -15.41 19.64
N GLU A 134 8.72 -14.96 20.83
CA GLU A 134 7.78 -14.82 21.95
C GLU A 134 6.70 -13.80 21.64
N VAL A 135 7.05 -12.69 20.98
CA VAL A 135 6.08 -11.70 20.50
C VAL A 135 5.12 -12.34 19.50
N LEU A 136 5.62 -13.05 18.48
CA LEU A 136 4.77 -13.76 17.51
C LEU A 136 3.81 -14.72 18.20
N GLY A 137 4.33 -15.57 19.10
CA GLY A 137 3.54 -16.54 19.83
C GLY A 137 2.41 -15.90 20.62
N ARG A 138 2.69 -14.82 21.35
CA ARG A 138 1.67 -14.09 22.11
C ARG A 138 0.61 -13.45 21.21
N ILE A 139 0.99 -12.85 20.08
CA ILE A 139 0.03 -12.21 19.17
C ILE A 139 -0.90 -13.25 18.54
N ILE A 140 -0.38 -14.38 18.06
CA ILE A 140 -1.22 -15.37 17.36
C ILE A 140 -2.04 -16.25 18.31
N SER A 141 -1.57 -16.44 19.55
CA SER A 141 -2.37 -17.06 20.61
C SER A 141 -3.51 -16.15 21.07
N ALA A 142 -3.27 -14.84 21.10
CA ALA A 142 -4.25 -13.82 21.47
C ALA A 142 -5.39 -13.65 20.46
N HIS A 143 -5.19 -14.13 19.23
CA HIS A 143 -6.13 -13.87 18.15
C HIS A 143 -7.45 -14.60 18.37
N GLY A 144 -8.53 -13.83 18.62
CA GLY A 144 -9.89 -14.34 18.87
C GLY A 144 -10.23 -14.62 20.33
N VAL A 145 -9.42 -14.13 21.29
CA VAL A 145 -9.70 -14.24 22.74
C VAL A 145 -9.96 -12.84 23.29
N ASP A 146 -11.14 -12.64 23.89
CA ASP A 146 -11.61 -11.32 24.36
C ASP A 146 -11.01 -10.88 25.72
N GLU A 147 -10.32 -11.77 26.45
CA GLU A 147 -9.78 -11.47 27.79
C GLU A 147 -8.25 -11.36 27.84
N GLU A 148 -7.78 -10.24 28.42
CA GLU A 148 -6.36 -9.91 28.65
C GLU A 148 -5.63 -10.85 29.62
N SER A 149 -6.38 -11.64 30.40
CA SER A 149 -5.89 -12.41 31.55
C SER A 149 -5.13 -13.69 31.19
N ASP A 150 -5.23 -14.19 29.95
CA ASP A 150 -4.65 -15.48 29.54
C ASP A 150 -3.42 -15.37 28.61
N TYR A 151 -2.98 -14.16 28.24
CA TYR A 151 -1.85 -13.97 27.31
C TYR A 151 -0.51 -14.54 27.79
N ALA A 152 -0.33 -14.67 29.10
CA ALA A 152 0.89 -15.22 29.70
C ALA A 152 0.87 -16.76 29.82
N SER A 153 -0.32 -17.39 29.83
CA SER A 153 -0.47 -18.83 30.06
C SER A 153 -0.32 -19.66 28.78
N TYR A 154 -0.58 -19.05 27.61
CA TYR A 154 -0.59 -19.70 26.28
C TYR A 154 0.55 -19.24 25.34
N SER A 155 1.76 -19.04 25.86
CA SER A 155 2.90 -18.63 25.01
C SER A 155 3.42 -19.81 24.18
N LEU A 156 3.00 -19.89 22.92
CA LEU A 156 3.58 -20.79 21.93
C LEU A 156 5.02 -20.36 21.61
N THR A 157 6.00 -21.20 21.91
CA THR A 157 7.44 -20.90 21.67
C THR A 157 8.13 -21.90 20.74
N ASP A 158 7.50 -23.05 20.49
CA ASP A 158 7.95 -24.03 19.51
C ASP A 158 7.56 -23.60 18.09
N ARG A 159 8.52 -23.69 17.15
CA ARG A 159 8.30 -23.30 15.75
C ARG A 159 7.23 -24.14 15.05
N ARG A 160 7.08 -25.42 15.39
CA ARG A 160 6.06 -26.28 14.75
C ARG A 160 4.66 -25.86 15.16
N SER A 161 4.44 -25.67 16.46
CA SER A 161 3.17 -25.18 17.01
C SER A 161 2.82 -23.78 16.50
N LEU A 162 3.81 -22.89 16.36
CA LEU A 162 3.60 -21.56 15.75
C LEU A 162 3.12 -21.67 14.30
N VAL A 163 3.74 -22.54 13.49
CA VAL A 163 3.32 -22.74 12.10
C VAL A 163 1.93 -23.37 12.03
N ALA A 164 1.63 -24.36 12.87
CA ALA A 164 0.30 -24.97 12.94
C ALA A 164 -0.77 -23.92 13.30
N ARG A 165 -0.49 -23.04 14.26
CA ARG A 165 -1.41 -21.94 14.61
C ARG A 165 -1.58 -20.94 13.48
N ILE A 166 -0.53 -20.63 12.73
CA ILE A 166 -0.66 -19.79 11.52
C ILE A 166 -1.55 -20.47 10.48
N ASP A 167 -1.42 -21.78 10.29
CA ASP A 167 -2.26 -22.55 9.36
C ASP A 167 -3.75 -22.55 9.77
N GLU A 168 -4.05 -22.49 11.07
CA GLU A 168 -5.42 -22.37 11.57
C GLU A 168 -6.02 -20.98 11.33
N LEU A 169 -5.20 -19.92 11.44
CA LEU A 169 -5.65 -18.53 11.37
C LEU A 169 -5.70 -17.98 9.94
N CYS A 170 -4.87 -18.50 9.04
CA CYS A 170 -4.72 -18.00 7.68
C CYS A 170 -5.26 -19.00 6.66
N SER A 171 -6.07 -18.50 5.72
CA SER A 171 -6.43 -19.24 4.51
C SER A 171 -5.40 -18.99 3.43
N PHE A 172 -4.87 -20.06 2.84
CA PHE A 172 -3.95 -20.01 1.71
C PHE A 172 -4.62 -20.54 0.44
N SER A 173 -4.34 -19.92 -0.70
CA SER A 173 -4.83 -20.39 -2.01
C SER A 173 -4.26 -21.75 -2.39
N ASP A 174 -2.96 -21.97 -2.13
CA ASP A 174 -2.27 -23.24 -2.33
C ASP A 174 -1.06 -23.41 -1.40
N ASN A 175 -0.40 -24.57 -1.51
CA ASN A 175 0.81 -24.87 -0.73
C ASN A 175 2.02 -23.99 -1.10
N VAL A 176 2.08 -23.46 -2.32
CA VAL A 176 3.19 -22.61 -2.77
C VAL A 176 3.09 -21.24 -2.10
N GLU A 177 1.89 -20.66 -2.05
CA GLU A 177 1.60 -19.43 -1.33
C GLU A 177 1.85 -19.60 0.16
N ARG A 178 1.37 -20.70 0.74
CA ARG A 178 1.63 -21.03 2.16
C ARG A 178 3.12 -21.01 2.48
N GLU A 179 3.93 -21.75 1.71
CA GLU A 179 5.38 -21.80 1.92
C GLU A 179 6.04 -20.42 1.70
N ARG A 180 5.58 -19.65 0.71
CA ARG A 180 6.04 -18.27 0.49
C ARG A 180 5.79 -17.38 1.70
N ILE A 181 4.59 -17.42 2.28
CA ILE A 181 4.22 -16.62 3.44
C ILE A 181 5.02 -17.05 4.68
N ILE A 182 5.05 -18.35 4.98
CA ILE A 182 5.80 -18.88 6.13
C ILE A 182 7.30 -18.56 6.00
N SER A 183 7.89 -18.76 4.81
CA SER A 183 9.28 -18.39 4.53
C SER A 183 9.49 -16.89 4.70
N GLY A 184 8.51 -16.07 4.34
CA GLY A 184 8.62 -14.62 4.48
C GLY A 184 8.55 -14.14 5.93
N LEU A 185 7.66 -14.72 6.74
CA LEU A 185 7.63 -14.47 8.19
C LEU A 185 8.95 -14.88 8.87
N ARG A 186 9.55 -15.99 8.41
CA ARG A 186 10.91 -16.40 8.82
C ARG A 186 11.98 -15.39 8.39
N TRP A 187 11.90 -14.88 7.16
CA TRP A 187 12.84 -13.89 6.62
C TRP A 187 12.80 -12.57 7.41
N ILE A 188 11.60 -12.13 7.82
CA ILE A 188 11.45 -10.96 8.71
C ILE A 188 12.10 -11.21 10.08
N GLY A 189 12.25 -12.48 10.48
CA GLY A 189 12.85 -12.88 11.74
C GLY A 189 11.83 -13.17 12.84
N LEU A 190 10.53 -13.26 12.52
CA LEU A 190 9.46 -13.45 13.50
C LEU A 190 9.53 -14.80 14.24
N PHE A 191 10.28 -15.78 13.72
CA PHE A 191 10.55 -17.06 14.40
C PHE A 191 11.91 -17.09 15.12
N SER A 192 12.63 -15.97 15.19
CA SER A 192 13.99 -15.91 15.76
C SER A 192 13.99 -15.60 17.25
N GLU A 193 15.07 -15.98 17.93
CA GLU A 193 15.34 -15.59 19.33
C GLU A 193 15.95 -14.18 19.43
N LYS A 194 15.94 -13.41 18.34
CA LYS A 194 16.48 -12.05 18.34
C LYS A 194 15.62 -11.19 19.29
N PRO A 195 16.22 -10.36 20.15
CA PRO A 195 15.48 -9.36 20.92
C PRO A 195 14.63 -8.48 20.00
N ALA A 196 13.35 -8.36 20.32
CA ALA A 196 12.40 -7.53 19.62
C ALA A 196 12.57 -6.05 20.03
N THR A 197 12.46 -5.14 19.07
CA THR A 197 12.35 -3.71 19.36
C THR A 197 10.89 -3.38 19.66
N LEU A 198 10.53 -3.49 20.94
CA LEU A 198 9.17 -3.26 21.42
C LEU A 198 8.78 -1.78 21.28
N ARG A 199 7.60 -1.51 20.68
CA ARG A 199 7.07 -0.16 20.45
C ARG A 199 5.60 -0.01 20.87
N GLY A 200 5.21 -0.58 22.00
CA GLY A 200 3.91 -0.40 22.66
C GLY A 200 2.75 -1.17 22.04
N ASN A 201 2.72 -1.38 20.72
CA ASN A 201 1.68 -2.15 20.03
C ASN A 201 2.26 -3.10 18.96
N PRO A 202 1.49 -4.10 18.48
CA PRO A 202 1.93 -5.06 17.48
C PRO A 202 2.45 -4.42 16.19
N LEU A 203 1.71 -3.46 15.63
CA LEU A 203 2.06 -2.80 14.37
C LEU A 203 3.40 -2.08 14.46
N ASP A 204 3.58 -1.25 15.48
CA ASP A 204 4.80 -0.45 15.61
C ASP A 204 6.01 -1.33 15.95
N THR A 205 5.80 -2.42 16.69
CA THR A 205 6.85 -3.43 16.95
C THR A 205 7.27 -4.15 15.66
N LEU A 206 6.32 -4.51 14.78
CA LEU A 206 6.63 -5.04 13.47
C LEU A 206 7.33 -4.00 12.58
N CYS A 207 6.88 -2.74 12.60
CA CYS A 207 7.48 -1.66 11.83
C CYS A 207 8.96 -1.48 12.16
N ALA A 208 9.35 -1.62 13.43
CA ALA A 208 10.75 -1.53 13.84
C ALA A 208 11.66 -2.54 13.11
N GLU A 209 11.18 -3.78 12.88
CA GLU A 209 11.93 -4.78 12.12
C GLU A 209 11.90 -4.50 10.61
N LEU A 210 10.74 -4.09 10.10
CA LEU A 210 10.54 -3.81 8.68
C LEU A 210 11.32 -2.58 8.19
N GLU A 211 11.43 -1.53 9.01
CA GLU A 211 12.26 -0.33 8.74
C GLU A 211 13.70 -0.75 8.41
N ARG A 212 14.27 -1.61 9.23
CA ARG A 212 15.65 -2.10 9.07
C ARG A 212 15.82 -2.98 7.83
N LEU A 213 14.85 -3.84 7.56
CA LEU A 213 14.94 -4.87 6.51
C LEU A 213 14.61 -4.35 5.11
N LEU A 214 13.70 -3.38 5.01
CA LEU A 214 13.10 -2.95 3.75
C LEU A 214 13.37 -1.47 3.45
N SER A 215 14.50 -0.95 3.94
CA SER A 215 15.04 0.34 3.52
C SER A 215 15.77 0.23 2.18
N PHE A 216 15.73 1.31 1.38
CA PHE A 216 16.55 1.44 0.17
C PHE A 216 18.04 1.45 0.56
N GLN A 217 18.84 0.77 -0.25
CA GLN A 217 20.29 0.74 -0.16
C GLN A 217 20.90 1.66 -1.22
N PRO A 218 22.14 2.12 -1.03
CA PRO A 218 22.85 2.89 -2.06
C PRO A 218 22.83 2.19 -3.43
N GLY A 219 22.54 2.95 -4.48
CA GLY A 219 22.44 2.45 -5.86
C GLY A 219 21.08 1.81 -6.23
N GLU A 220 20.12 1.74 -5.30
CA GLU A 220 18.74 1.35 -5.60
C GLU A 220 17.86 2.56 -5.89
N ARG A 221 16.83 2.37 -6.72
CA ARG A 221 15.84 3.41 -7.08
C ARG A 221 14.43 2.95 -6.77
N ASP A 222 13.55 3.90 -6.45
CA ASP A 222 12.12 3.67 -6.45
C ASP A 222 11.49 4.00 -7.82
N LEU A 223 10.21 3.67 -7.95
CA LEU A 223 9.36 4.04 -9.08
C LEU A 223 8.02 4.52 -8.51
N VAL A 224 7.44 5.49 -9.21
CA VAL A 224 6.04 5.86 -9.14
C VAL A 224 5.42 5.44 -10.47
N MET A 225 4.32 4.71 -10.43
CA MET A 225 3.57 4.32 -11.61
C MET A 225 2.12 4.67 -11.33
N LEU A 226 1.49 5.57 -12.08
CA LEU A 226 0.12 6.05 -11.91
C LEU A 226 -0.61 5.90 -13.24
N GLN A 227 -1.85 5.39 -13.27
CA GLN A 227 -2.61 5.28 -14.51
C GLN A 227 -4.09 5.58 -14.31
N HIS A 228 -4.60 6.62 -14.96
CA HIS A 228 -6.05 6.72 -15.18
C HIS A 228 -6.42 5.90 -16.41
N LYS A 229 -7.56 5.20 -16.34
CA LYS A 229 -8.13 4.44 -17.46
C LYS A 229 -9.62 4.78 -17.58
N PHE A 230 -9.98 5.37 -18.71
CA PHE A 230 -11.32 5.82 -19.02
C PHE A 230 -11.91 4.94 -20.11
N VAL A 231 -13.04 4.28 -19.86
CA VAL A 231 -13.86 3.67 -20.92
C VAL A 231 -14.92 4.68 -21.30
N ILE A 232 -14.82 5.26 -22.49
CA ILE A 232 -15.64 6.38 -22.96
C ILE A 232 -16.65 5.85 -23.97
N GLN A 233 -17.90 6.23 -23.83
CA GLN A 233 -18.91 6.11 -24.87
C GLN A 233 -19.27 7.51 -25.37
N TRP A 234 -19.01 7.74 -26.65
CA TRP A 234 -19.30 8.98 -27.36
C TRP A 234 -20.80 9.06 -27.73
N GLU A 235 -21.26 10.27 -28.06
CA GLU A 235 -22.66 10.52 -28.45
C GLU A 235 -23.10 9.73 -29.69
N ASP A 236 -22.18 9.47 -30.61
CA ASP A 236 -22.39 8.64 -31.81
C ASP A 236 -22.46 7.14 -31.53
N GLY A 237 -22.32 6.74 -30.25
CA GLY A 237 -22.32 5.35 -29.80
C GLY A 237 -20.96 4.67 -29.87
N ARG A 238 -19.92 5.32 -30.41
CA ARG A 238 -18.56 4.78 -30.44
C ARG A 238 -18.05 4.58 -29.01
N LYS A 239 -17.40 3.45 -28.77
CA LYS A 239 -16.67 3.17 -27.52
C LYS A 239 -15.18 3.31 -27.76
N GLU A 240 -14.48 3.90 -26.80
CA GLU A 240 -13.03 4.09 -26.81
C GLU A 240 -12.50 3.86 -25.41
N THR A 241 -11.30 3.29 -25.28
CA THR A 241 -10.59 3.27 -24.00
C THR A 241 -9.41 4.22 -24.07
N ARG A 242 -9.31 5.15 -23.12
CA ARG A 242 -8.16 6.05 -22.98
C ARG A 242 -7.42 5.78 -21.69
N THR A 243 -6.11 5.88 -21.72
CA THR A 243 -5.26 5.84 -20.53
C THR A 243 -4.46 7.13 -20.40
N SER A 244 -4.13 7.50 -19.16
CA SER A 244 -3.24 8.61 -18.83
C SER A 244 -2.24 8.11 -17.79
N THR A 245 -0.99 7.88 -18.21
CA THR A 245 -0.01 7.08 -17.44
C THR A 245 1.23 7.89 -17.09
N LEU A 246 1.61 7.92 -15.81
CA LEU A 246 2.88 8.43 -15.32
C LEU A 246 3.76 7.25 -14.90
N GLU A 247 4.92 7.10 -15.53
CA GLU A 247 6.03 6.27 -15.05
C GLU A 247 7.18 7.20 -14.66
N LEU A 248 7.51 7.26 -13.37
CA LEU A 248 8.57 8.13 -12.84
C LEU A 248 9.55 7.30 -12.02
N LEU A 249 10.80 7.20 -12.48
CA LEU A 249 11.89 6.56 -11.74
C LEU A 249 12.62 7.58 -10.87
N GLY A 250 13.07 7.15 -9.69
CA GLY A 250 13.93 7.96 -8.84
C GLY A 250 15.31 8.14 -9.45
N ASP A 251 16.01 9.20 -9.03
CA ASP A 251 17.39 9.43 -9.41
C ASP A 251 18.32 8.49 -8.60
N LEU A 252 19.46 8.08 -9.18
CA LEU A 252 20.42 7.22 -8.48
C LEU A 252 21.08 7.91 -7.28
N ASP A 253 21.51 9.16 -7.47
CA ASP A 253 22.21 9.98 -6.48
C ASP A 253 21.42 11.27 -6.16
N GLY A 254 20.09 11.20 -6.21
CA GLY A 254 19.20 12.35 -6.08
C GLY A 254 17.90 12.04 -5.33
N TYR A 255 16.80 12.62 -5.79
CA TYR A 255 15.51 12.42 -5.16
C TYR A 255 14.86 11.11 -5.63
N SER A 256 14.22 10.41 -4.69
CA SER A 256 13.31 9.32 -5.03
C SER A 256 12.14 9.85 -5.86
N ALA A 257 11.58 9.03 -6.75
CA ALA A 257 10.39 9.35 -7.52
C ALA A 257 9.27 9.84 -6.62
N MET A 258 9.05 9.17 -5.47
CA MET A 258 8.07 9.57 -4.47
C MET A 258 8.36 10.96 -3.90
N ALA A 259 9.59 11.21 -3.44
CA ALA A 259 9.96 12.51 -2.87
C ALA A 259 9.81 13.62 -3.91
N LYS A 260 10.22 13.36 -5.16
CA LYS A 260 10.07 14.30 -6.27
C LYS A 260 8.59 14.56 -6.57
N SER A 261 7.78 13.53 -6.82
CA SER A 261 6.37 13.71 -7.18
C SER A 261 5.54 14.39 -6.10
N VAL A 262 5.80 14.12 -4.81
CA VAL A 262 5.06 14.72 -3.71
C VAL A 262 5.61 16.11 -3.36
N GLY A 263 6.92 16.20 -3.14
CA GLY A 263 7.58 17.42 -2.69
C GLY A 263 7.52 18.54 -3.72
N VAL A 264 7.78 18.24 -4.99
CA VAL A 264 7.71 19.23 -6.09
C VAL A 264 6.29 19.74 -6.28
N THR A 265 5.28 18.86 -6.27
CA THR A 265 3.87 19.27 -6.34
C THR A 265 3.48 20.20 -5.19
N CYS A 266 3.91 19.88 -3.96
CA CYS A 266 3.68 20.73 -2.79
C CYS A 266 4.37 22.09 -2.91
N GLY A 267 5.64 22.11 -3.36
CA GLY A 267 6.40 23.33 -3.57
C GLY A 267 5.78 24.23 -4.64
N ILE A 268 5.37 23.66 -5.78
CA ILE A 268 4.67 24.38 -6.85
C ILE A 268 3.37 25.00 -6.36
N ALA A 269 2.52 24.24 -5.67
CA ALA A 269 1.26 24.75 -5.14
C ALA A 269 1.48 25.88 -4.12
N THR A 270 2.52 25.74 -3.28
CA THR A 270 2.92 26.77 -2.32
C THR A 270 3.40 28.04 -3.02
N GLN A 271 4.23 27.92 -4.06
CA GLN A 271 4.72 29.06 -4.82
C GLN A 271 3.56 29.78 -5.53
N LEU A 272 2.67 29.05 -6.19
CA LEU A 272 1.49 29.61 -6.85
C LEU A 272 0.58 30.37 -5.87
N LEU A 273 0.41 29.85 -4.64
CA LEU A 273 -0.32 30.54 -3.59
C LEU A 273 0.34 31.87 -3.22
N LEU A 274 1.66 31.88 -3.03
CA LEU A 274 2.44 33.07 -2.67
C LEU A 274 2.50 34.11 -3.81
N ASP A 275 2.55 33.66 -5.05
CA ASP A 275 2.50 34.50 -6.26
C ASP A 275 1.12 35.11 -6.50
N GLY A 276 0.11 34.69 -5.72
CA GLY A 276 -1.23 35.23 -5.78
C GLY A 276 -2.10 34.64 -6.89
N GLU A 277 -1.81 33.40 -7.35
CA GLU A 277 -2.62 32.70 -8.35
C GLU A 277 -4.11 32.71 -7.95
N PRO A 278 -5.01 33.34 -8.73
CA PRO A 278 -6.38 33.64 -8.28
C PRO A 278 -7.18 32.44 -7.79
N ALA A 279 -6.97 31.26 -8.38
CA ALA A 279 -7.68 30.05 -7.99
C ALA A 279 -7.21 29.45 -6.65
N LEU A 280 -5.97 29.72 -6.25
CA LEU A 280 -5.35 29.26 -5.01
C LEU A 280 -5.40 30.33 -3.90
N ASN A 281 -5.33 31.61 -4.27
CA ASN A 281 -5.30 32.74 -3.34
C ASN A 281 -6.70 33.15 -2.88
N ARG A 282 -7.43 32.20 -2.28
CA ARG A 282 -8.73 32.45 -1.65
C ARG A 282 -8.82 31.73 -0.30
N PRO A 283 -9.51 32.30 0.70
CA PRO A 283 -9.66 31.66 2.00
C PRO A 283 -10.52 30.38 1.89
N GLY A 284 -10.20 29.39 2.72
CA GLY A 284 -10.96 28.15 2.85
C GLY A 284 -10.09 26.89 2.77
N VAL A 285 -10.73 25.73 2.89
CA VAL A 285 -10.08 24.42 2.66
C VAL A 285 -10.24 24.07 1.19
N LEU A 286 -9.14 24.17 0.43
CA LEU A 286 -9.12 23.99 -1.02
C LEU A 286 -8.55 22.63 -1.40
N ALA A 287 -9.00 22.09 -2.54
CA ALA A 287 -8.51 20.86 -3.16
C ALA A 287 -8.44 21.01 -4.69
N PRO A 288 -7.55 20.26 -5.39
CA PRO A 288 -7.36 20.37 -6.83
C PRO A 288 -8.48 19.64 -7.61
N TYR A 289 -9.69 20.20 -7.58
CA TYR A 289 -10.88 19.67 -8.28
C TYR A 289 -11.40 20.58 -9.39
N THR A 290 -10.76 21.72 -9.62
CA THR A 290 -11.15 22.66 -10.67
C THR A 290 -9.99 22.91 -11.62
N THR A 291 -10.30 23.15 -12.89
CA THR A 291 -9.29 23.46 -13.91
C THR A 291 -8.46 24.69 -13.54
N GLY A 292 -9.05 25.68 -12.87
CA GLY A 292 -8.34 26.86 -12.35
C GLY A 292 -7.23 26.53 -11.36
N ILE A 293 -7.38 25.49 -10.52
CA ILE A 293 -6.33 25.04 -9.60
C ILE A 293 -5.41 24.02 -10.29
N CYS A 294 -5.99 23.07 -11.02
CA CYS A 294 -5.24 21.95 -11.60
C CYS A 294 -4.31 22.37 -12.74
N ASN A 295 -4.73 23.27 -13.63
CA ASN A 295 -3.95 23.62 -14.82
C ASN A 295 -2.63 24.33 -14.47
N PRO A 296 -2.60 25.36 -13.59
CA PRO A 296 -1.35 26.01 -13.20
C PRO A 296 -0.35 25.05 -12.56
N ILE A 297 -0.84 24.15 -11.70
CA ILE A 297 0.00 23.13 -11.05
C ILE A 297 0.53 22.13 -12.09
N ARG A 298 -0.35 21.60 -12.96
CA ARG A 298 0.03 20.63 -13.99
C ARG A 298 1.07 21.19 -14.94
N ASN A 299 0.89 22.41 -15.45
CA ASN A 299 1.82 23.02 -16.40
C ASN A 299 3.23 23.12 -15.81
N LYS A 300 3.36 23.56 -14.55
CA LYS A 300 4.65 23.62 -13.85
C LYS A 300 5.23 22.24 -13.54
N LEU A 301 4.39 21.24 -13.24
CA LEU A 301 4.86 19.86 -13.04
C LEU A 301 5.43 19.25 -14.33
N GLU A 302 4.85 19.57 -15.48
CA GLU A 302 5.36 19.11 -16.77
C GLU A 302 6.77 19.66 -17.07
N GLU A 303 7.05 20.91 -16.68
CA GLU A 303 8.40 21.53 -16.77
C GLU A 303 9.43 20.77 -15.92
N GLU A 304 9.01 20.18 -14.80
CA GLU A 304 9.83 19.35 -13.90
C GLU A 304 9.97 17.89 -14.36
N GLY A 305 9.40 17.56 -15.52
CA GLY A 305 9.38 16.22 -16.10
C GLY A 305 8.35 15.27 -15.46
N ILE A 306 7.40 15.80 -14.69
CA ILE A 306 6.35 15.03 -14.03
C ILE A 306 5.07 15.17 -14.85
N LYS A 307 4.85 14.25 -15.79
CA LYS A 307 3.70 14.31 -16.69
C LYS A 307 3.08 12.94 -16.94
N LEU A 308 1.78 12.93 -17.18
CA LEU A 308 1.06 11.74 -17.62
C LEU A 308 1.05 11.70 -19.15
N VAL A 309 1.28 10.53 -19.71
CA VAL A 309 1.20 10.27 -21.15
C VAL A 309 -0.16 9.67 -21.47
N GLU A 310 -0.90 10.35 -22.35
CA GLU A 310 -2.21 9.90 -22.80
C GLU A 310 -2.11 8.95 -24.01
N LYS A 311 -2.90 7.88 -24.00
CA LYS A 311 -3.00 6.91 -25.11
C LYS A 311 -4.44 6.47 -25.30
N SER A 312 -4.82 6.17 -26.54
CA SER A 312 -6.08 5.50 -26.87
C SER A 312 -5.78 4.05 -27.23
N LEU A 313 -6.55 3.10 -26.68
CA LEU A 313 -6.40 1.66 -26.86
C LEU A 313 -7.43 1.12 -27.87
#